data_AF-A0A419ELW9-F1
#
_entry.id   AF-A0A419ELW9-F1
#
_cell.length_a   1.000
_cell.length_b   1.000
_cell.length_c   1.000
_cell.angle_alpha   90.00
_cell.angle_beta   90.00
_cell.angle_gamma   90.00
#
_symmetry.space_group_name_H-M   'P 1'
#
loop_
_entity.id
_entity.type
_entity.pdbx_description
1 polymer ?
#
loop_
_entity_poly.entity_id
_entity_poly.type
_entity_poly.pdbx_seq_one_letter_code
_entity_poly.pdbx_strand_id
1 'polypeptide(L)'
;MKFRINIVALLILLSLQIDSASQTNESPPSIADSTSGSVKYFQLSGEAGISGELYSISGRERRRPSSSGMIFFRPTLTLLENFDLSFDILLSTEGSSARQSINQLAIHPEWSWGKAHLGDFAHEFSPLTLSGVNIRGAGVELYPWNLRLQIVGGQIQKAINDGPYNSVFSRYLTGVKLGYGKPESSFFDLNVIRVRDNVASLPRNLFNDTTTFAQLVTPQENLVLGMNTEIKLFDNMIKFTGEAAGDIFTRDMFSHDLETDKIPSTVKSLYKINISTNLDYAYSTQLDFNYDIVNAKLGYSLINPGYTSLGLTSIINDRKTINFGAGVRLLDNKLTLQGSFQTQSDNLLSQKLYTTTRSNINFTITGRPINELNLTFGTMINSMENDASSDTFRVDNINSTYMINATSQFLMFKQSQVIVLSYTTQNAEDNNIFRKGNGVNVQNILFSVTSTITPNWSVSPSIMFNILDIERTGTTSTSTFNFRVNNKMFNNKLSSSVALGYTNSESIQSTVIGFTSAYALTSADAVSFNLRSSFNNLKNTSDFNEHKANFTYTHKF
;
A
#
# COMPACT_ATOMS: atom_id res chain seq x y z
N MET A 1 -31.69 -4.26 -7.51
CA MET A 1 -31.13 -5.55 -8.00
C MET A 1 -29.59 -5.65 -7.93
N LYS A 2 -28.82 -4.57 -8.15
CA LYS A 2 -27.52 -4.28 -7.45
C LYS A 2 -27.63 -4.21 -5.91
N PHE A 3 -28.83 -4.46 -5.40
CA PHE A 3 -29.30 -4.27 -4.02
C PHE A 3 -28.67 -5.25 -3.02
N ARG A 4 -28.18 -6.41 -3.49
CA ARG A 4 -27.43 -7.39 -2.69
C ARG A 4 -25.92 -7.16 -2.69
N ILE A 5 -25.40 -6.29 -3.57
CA ILE A 5 -23.96 -6.04 -3.72
C ILE A 5 -23.42 -5.13 -2.60
N ASN A 6 -24.23 -4.22 -2.05
CA ASN A 6 -23.84 -3.36 -0.93
C ASN A 6 -24.10 -3.96 0.46
N ILE A 7 -24.96 -4.97 0.58
CA ILE A 7 -25.10 -5.78 1.81
C ILE A 7 -23.80 -6.56 2.09
N VAL A 8 -22.94 -6.73 1.08
CA VAL A 8 -21.61 -7.35 1.17
C VAL A 8 -20.52 -6.32 1.56
N ALA A 9 -20.67 -5.03 1.25
CA ALA A 9 -19.87 -3.96 1.88
C ALA A 9 -20.20 -3.83 3.38
N LEU A 10 -21.45 -4.09 3.73
CA LEU A 10 -21.96 -4.16 5.09
C LEU A 10 -21.27 -5.27 5.92
N LEU A 11 -20.90 -6.41 5.31
CA LEU A 11 -20.10 -7.49 5.90
C LEU A 11 -18.60 -7.16 6.04
N ILE A 12 -18.08 -6.27 5.20
CA ILE A 12 -16.65 -5.90 5.17
C ILE A 12 -16.32 -4.93 6.31
N LEU A 13 -17.26 -4.09 6.73
CA LEU A 13 -17.16 -3.30 7.97
C LEU A 13 -17.39 -4.14 9.25
N LEU A 14 -18.10 -5.25 9.14
CA LEU A 14 -18.54 -6.08 10.27
C LEU A 14 -17.41 -6.78 11.07
N SER A 15 -16.12 -6.59 10.75
CA SER A 15 -15.00 -7.05 11.62
C SER A 15 -13.61 -6.45 11.34
N LEU A 16 -13.47 -5.38 10.54
CA LEU A 16 -12.16 -4.87 10.10
C LEU A 16 -11.15 -4.55 11.23
N GLN A 17 -11.57 -4.48 12.50
CA GLN A 17 -10.66 -4.34 13.63
C GLN A 17 -11.18 -5.07 14.89
N ILE A 18 -10.79 -6.33 15.10
CA ILE A 18 -10.40 -6.73 16.48
C ILE A 18 -9.06 -6.04 16.68
N ASP A 19 -9.04 -4.71 16.82
CA ASP A 19 -7.89 -3.79 16.67
C ASP A 19 -6.81 -4.36 15.77
N SER A 20 -6.75 -3.91 14.50
CA SER A 20 -5.53 -4.03 13.69
C SER A 20 -4.34 -3.92 14.63
N ALA A 21 -3.63 -5.05 14.79
CA ALA A 21 -2.70 -5.25 15.88
C ALA A 21 -1.87 -3.98 16.03
N SER A 22 -1.70 -3.53 17.27
CA SER A 22 -0.47 -2.86 17.62
C SER A 22 0.67 -3.80 17.22
N GLN A 23 1.08 -3.73 15.95
CA GLN A 23 2.49 -3.82 15.62
C GLN A 23 3.12 -2.67 16.39
N THR A 24 3.41 -2.95 17.66
CA THR A 24 4.75 -2.64 18.11
C THR A 24 5.67 -3.46 17.21
N ASN A 25 5.98 -2.91 16.03
CA ASN A 25 7.36 -2.86 15.61
C ASN A 25 8.06 -1.94 16.61
N GLU A 26 8.11 -2.34 17.88
CA GLU A 26 9.28 -2.02 18.66
C GLU A 26 10.34 -2.86 17.98
N SER A 27 11.09 -2.22 17.07
CA SER A 27 12.49 -2.54 16.94
C SER A 27 13.00 -2.64 18.38
N PRO A 28 13.40 -3.83 18.87
CA PRO A 28 14.06 -3.89 20.14
C PRO A 28 15.25 -2.92 20.07
N PRO A 29 15.57 -2.20 21.15
CA PRO A 29 16.69 -1.28 21.15
C PRO A 29 17.89 -1.98 20.55
N SER A 30 18.54 -1.31 19.59
CA SER A 30 19.85 -1.73 19.10
C SER A 30 20.67 -2.07 20.34
N ILE A 31 21.13 -3.31 20.43
CA ILE A 31 22.08 -3.69 21.46
C ILE A 31 23.36 -2.94 21.11
N ALA A 32 23.48 -1.73 21.63
CA ALA A 32 24.76 -1.08 21.83
C ALA A 32 25.41 -1.87 22.95
N ASP A 33 26.10 -2.94 22.57
CA ASP A 33 26.99 -3.67 23.45
C ASP A 33 28.17 -2.73 23.71
N SER A 34 28.01 -1.89 24.72
CA SER A 34 29.10 -1.06 25.26
C SER A 34 29.98 -1.93 26.15
N THR A 35 30.70 -2.86 25.52
CA THR A 35 31.84 -3.53 26.15
C THR A 35 33.01 -3.64 25.17
N SER A 36 33.96 -2.73 25.34
CA SER A 36 35.41 -2.94 25.18
C SER A 36 35.90 -3.67 23.91
N GLY A 37 36.19 -2.90 22.85
CA GLY A 37 37.51 -2.93 22.20
C GLY A 37 38.00 -4.21 21.51
N SER A 38 37.14 -5.09 21.01
CA SER A 38 37.55 -6.20 20.14
C SER A 38 36.76 -6.19 18.83
N VAL A 39 37.43 -5.87 17.71
CA VAL A 39 36.88 -5.98 16.35
C VAL A 39 36.44 -7.44 16.13
N LYS A 40 35.13 -7.67 15.96
CA LYS A 40 34.62 -9.00 15.61
C LYS A 40 34.74 -9.16 14.10
N TYR A 41 35.72 -9.95 13.67
CA TYR A 41 36.00 -10.19 12.25
C TYR A 41 34.82 -10.85 11.50
N PHE A 42 33.97 -11.58 12.22
CA PHE A 42 32.81 -12.29 11.70
C PHE A 42 31.65 -12.19 12.70
N GLN A 43 30.49 -11.75 12.22
CA GLN A 43 29.24 -11.78 12.97
C GLN A 43 28.14 -12.34 12.07
N LEU A 44 27.50 -13.40 12.52
CA LEU A 44 26.28 -13.91 11.90
C LEU A 44 25.11 -13.40 12.74
N SER A 45 24.13 -12.80 12.10
CA SER A 45 22.85 -12.48 12.71
C SER A 45 21.71 -12.85 11.77
N GLY A 46 20.48 -12.89 12.25
CA GLY A 46 19.33 -13.03 11.37
C GLY A 46 18.15 -13.74 12.02
N GLU A 47 17.24 -14.20 11.19
CA GLU A 47 16.07 -14.94 11.65
C GLU A 47 15.71 -16.12 10.73
N ALA A 48 15.20 -17.18 11.33
CA ALA A 48 14.60 -18.32 10.66
C ALA A 48 13.22 -18.57 11.26
N GLY A 49 12.27 -19.02 10.45
CA GLY A 49 10.98 -19.39 11.00
C GLY A 49 10.17 -20.29 10.09
N ILE A 50 9.19 -20.94 10.72
CA ILE A 50 8.21 -21.78 10.06
C ILE A 50 6.83 -21.36 10.55
N SER A 51 5.87 -21.32 9.64
CA SER A 51 4.47 -21.11 9.97
C SER A 51 3.57 -22.10 9.27
N GLY A 52 2.48 -22.49 9.94
CA GLY A 52 1.44 -23.35 9.40
C GLY A 52 0.06 -22.75 9.64
N GLU A 53 -0.77 -22.73 8.60
CA GLU A 53 -2.17 -22.31 8.67
C GLU A 53 -3.08 -23.52 8.46
N LEU A 54 -4.12 -23.63 9.29
CA LEU A 54 -5.23 -24.57 9.12
C LEU A 54 -6.51 -23.77 8.92
N TYR A 55 -7.31 -24.18 7.93
CA TYR A 55 -8.52 -23.50 7.53
C TYR A 55 -9.67 -24.49 7.33
N SER A 56 -10.79 -24.22 7.98
CA SER A 56 -12.02 -24.99 7.83
C SER A 56 -13.22 -24.05 7.73
N ILE A 57 -14.16 -24.40 6.86
CA ILE A 57 -15.43 -23.72 6.72
C ILE A 57 -16.53 -24.77 6.52
N SER A 58 -17.66 -24.58 7.20
CA SER A 58 -18.88 -25.36 7.01
C SER A 58 -20.04 -24.43 6.65
N GLY A 59 -20.96 -24.90 5.81
CA GLY A 59 -22.10 -24.10 5.33
C GLY A 59 -21.84 -23.32 4.03
N ARG A 60 -20.58 -23.24 3.55
CA ARG A 60 -20.20 -22.65 2.24
C ARG A 60 -18.95 -23.31 1.64
N GLU A 61 -18.73 -23.01 0.36
CA GLU A 61 -17.56 -23.48 -0.39
C GLU A 61 -16.26 -22.87 0.15
N ARG A 62 -15.18 -23.65 0.07
CA ARG A 62 -13.89 -23.28 0.64
C ARG A 62 -13.18 -22.29 -0.28
N ARG A 63 -12.81 -21.13 0.26
CA ARG A 63 -12.10 -20.05 -0.47
C ARG A 63 -10.57 -20.09 -0.34
N ARG A 64 -10.01 -21.04 0.40
CA ARG A 64 -8.57 -21.21 0.67
C ARG A 64 -8.23 -22.71 0.78
N PRO A 65 -6.98 -23.13 0.59
CA PRO A 65 -6.57 -24.49 0.96
C PRO A 65 -6.89 -24.79 2.44
N SER A 66 -7.15 -26.05 2.79
CA SER A 66 -7.39 -26.44 4.20
C SER A 66 -6.16 -26.34 5.08
N SER A 67 -4.98 -26.34 4.46
CA SER A 67 -3.71 -26.22 5.14
C SER A 67 -2.68 -25.57 4.22
N SER A 68 -1.85 -24.70 4.77
CA SER A 68 -0.66 -24.17 4.09
C SER A 68 0.50 -24.05 5.06
N GLY A 69 1.71 -24.08 4.50
CA GLY A 69 2.96 -23.96 5.24
C GLY A 69 3.88 -22.95 4.57
N MET A 70 4.65 -22.24 5.39
CA MET A 70 5.64 -21.28 4.95
C MET A 70 6.90 -21.39 5.80
N ILE A 71 8.06 -21.31 5.17
CA ILE A 71 9.37 -21.25 5.81
C ILE A 71 10.05 -19.98 5.32
N PHE A 72 10.66 -19.24 6.24
CA PHE A 72 11.55 -18.14 5.90
C PHE A 72 12.92 -18.31 6.57
N PHE A 73 13.96 -17.85 5.89
CA PHE A 73 15.33 -17.85 6.41
C PHE A 73 16.07 -16.61 5.90
N ARG A 74 16.51 -15.77 6.83
CA ARG A 74 17.09 -14.45 6.57
C ARG A 74 18.37 -14.21 7.39
N PRO A 75 19.46 -14.94 7.10
CA PRO A 75 20.76 -14.66 7.70
C PRO A 75 21.42 -13.42 7.09
N THR A 76 22.16 -12.70 7.91
CA THR A 76 23.10 -11.63 7.56
C THR A 76 24.46 -11.98 8.14
N LEU A 77 25.45 -12.15 7.26
CA LEU A 77 26.84 -12.33 7.63
C LEU A 77 27.60 -11.01 7.49
N THR A 78 27.98 -10.42 8.61
CA THR A 78 28.84 -9.23 8.69
C THR A 78 30.30 -9.67 8.79
N LEU A 79 31.11 -9.17 7.86
CA LEU A 79 32.55 -9.39 7.75
C LEU A 79 33.29 -8.07 7.96
N LEU A 80 34.26 -8.07 8.87
CA LEU A 80 35.17 -6.93 9.08
C LEU A 80 34.45 -5.58 9.31
N GLU A 81 33.22 -5.60 9.85
CA GLU A 81 32.34 -4.45 10.11
C GLU A 81 31.97 -3.59 8.89
N ASN A 82 32.43 -3.94 7.68
CA ASN A 82 32.32 -3.10 6.49
C ASN A 82 31.70 -3.83 5.29
N PHE A 83 31.36 -5.11 5.45
CA PHE A 83 30.73 -5.91 4.42
C PHE A 83 29.65 -6.80 5.04
N ASP A 84 28.41 -6.62 4.61
CA ASP A 84 27.26 -7.42 5.03
C ASP A 84 26.78 -8.29 3.87
N LEU A 85 26.50 -9.56 4.14
CA LEU A 85 25.91 -10.48 3.17
C LEU A 85 24.58 -10.99 3.71
N SER A 86 23.49 -10.37 3.26
CA SER A 86 22.13 -10.75 3.67
C SER A 86 21.48 -11.68 2.66
N PHE A 87 20.71 -12.65 3.13
CA PHE A 87 19.92 -13.57 2.30
C PHE A 87 18.44 -13.39 2.63
N ASP A 88 17.56 -13.57 1.65
CA ASP A 88 16.11 -13.63 1.87
C ASP A 88 15.55 -14.86 1.16
N ILE A 89 15.16 -15.86 1.95
CA ILE A 89 14.58 -17.11 1.47
C ILE A 89 13.18 -17.19 2.02
N LEU A 90 12.19 -17.26 1.13
CA LEU A 90 10.79 -17.46 1.45
C LEU A 90 10.25 -18.62 0.61
N LEU A 91 9.79 -19.68 1.26
CA LEU A 91 9.17 -20.83 0.62
C LEU A 91 7.77 -21.03 1.19
N SER A 92 6.77 -21.08 0.32
CA SER A 92 5.37 -21.30 0.67
C SER A 92 4.79 -22.43 -0.18
N THR A 93 3.89 -23.20 0.42
CA THR A 93 3.06 -24.16 -0.32
C THR A 93 1.95 -23.49 -1.12
N GLU A 94 1.68 -22.21 -0.87
CA GLU A 94 0.71 -21.41 -1.62
C GLU A 94 1.35 -20.87 -2.91
N GLY A 95 0.64 -20.95 -4.05
CA GLY A 95 0.91 -20.07 -5.19
C GLY A 95 1.88 -20.54 -6.30
N SER A 96 1.89 -21.82 -6.68
CA SER A 96 2.66 -22.26 -7.86
C SER A 96 2.10 -21.79 -9.22
N SER A 97 0.85 -21.31 -9.27
CA SER A 97 0.13 -20.92 -10.50
C SER A 97 -0.09 -19.41 -10.67
N ALA A 98 0.44 -18.57 -9.78
CA ALA A 98 0.25 -17.12 -9.83
C ALA A 98 1.20 -16.40 -10.82
N ARG A 99 0.78 -15.22 -11.32
CA ARG A 99 1.60 -14.34 -12.18
C ARG A 99 2.92 -13.92 -11.53
N GLN A 100 2.93 -13.83 -10.19
CA GLN A 100 4.11 -13.57 -9.37
C GLN A 100 4.38 -14.77 -8.46
N SER A 101 5.66 -15.10 -8.31
CA SER A 101 6.10 -16.19 -7.44
C SER A 101 5.96 -15.77 -5.98
N ILE A 102 5.24 -16.55 -5.17
CA ILE A 102 5.25 -16.38 -3.70
C ILE A 102 6.62 -16.78 -3.14
N ASN A 103 7.26 -17.79 -3.75
CA ASN A 103 8.60 -18.21 -3.37
C ASN A 103 9.64 -17.18 -3.85
N GLN A 104 10.45 -16.70 -2.92
CA GLN A 104 11.48 -15.67 -3.13
C GLN A 104 12.82 -16.21 -2.65
N LEU A 105 13.86 -15.95 -3.43
CA LEU A 105 15.23 -16.27 -3.11
C LEU A 105 16.11 -15.09 -3.50
N ALA A 106 16.78 -14.48 -2.54
CA ALA A 106 17.61 -13.29 -2.78
C ALA A 106 18.89 -13.28 -1.94
N ILE A 107 19.90 -12.57 -2.45
CA ILE A 107 21.16 -12.27 -1.78
C ILE A 107 21.47 -10.78 -1.98
N HIS A 108 21.86 -10.11 -0.90
CA HIS A 108 22.13 -8.68 -0.82
C HIS A 108 23.50 -8.44 -0.14
N PRO A 109 24.62 -8.52 -0.88
CA PRO A 109 25.89 -8.03 -0.38
C PRO A 109 25.89 -6.50 -0.31
N GLU A 110 26.36 -5.93 0.78
CA GLU A 110 26.47 -4.51 1.05
C GLU A 110 27.86 -4.18 1.60
N TRP A 111 28.39 -3.03 1.24
CA TRP A 111 29.68 -2.52 1.70
C TRP A 111 29.63 -0.99 1.78
N SER A 112 30.67 -0.39 2.37
CA SER A 112 30.72 1.06 2.69
C SER A 112 30.33 2.05 1.58
N TRP A 113 30.45 1.67 0.30
CA TRP A 113 30.13 2.53 -0.84
C TRP A 113 29.19 1.87 -1.85
N GLY A 114 28.53 0.78 -1.51
CA GLY A 114 27.62 0.14 -2.45
C GLY A 114 26.96 -1.12 -1.93
N LYS A 115 26.04 -1.64 -2.73
CA LYS A 115 25.35 -2.90 -2.49
C LYS A 115 25.00 -3.56 -3.81
N ALA A 116 24.82 -4.86 -3.81
CA ALA A 116 24.30 -5.60 -4.94
C ALA A 116 23.07 -6.42 -4.53
N HIS A 117 22.35 -6.88 -5.54
CA HIS A 117 21.16 -7.71 -5.38
C HIS A 117 21.26 -8.85 -6.39
N LEU A 118 20.95 -10.06 -5.97
CA LEU A 118 20.85 -11.24 -6.83
C LEU A 118 19.64 -12.05 -6.41
N GLY A 119 18.83 -12.50 -7.36
CA GLY A 119 17.60 -13.24 -7.09
C GLY A 119 16.36 -12.36 -7.22
N ASP A 120 15.38 -12.52 -6.32
CA ASP A 120 14.14 -11.75 -6.29
C ASP A 120 14.29 -10.49 -5.41
N PHE A 121 14.17 -9.29 -5.99
CA PHE A 121 14.28 -8.04 -5.24
C PHE A 121 13.44 -6.92 -5.85
N ALA A 122 12.99 -5.99 -5.02
CA ALA A 122 12.36 -4.75 -5.48
C ALA A 122 13.39 -3.62 -5.54
N HIS A 123 13.26 -2.73 -6.52
CA HIS A 123 14.12 -1.57 -6.66
C HIS A 123 13.34 -0.37 -7.21
N GLU A 124 13.75 0.84 -6.84
CA GLU A 124 13.11 2.08 -7.26
C GLU A 124 14.14 3.07 -7.80
N PHE A 125 13.91 3.53 -9.03
CA PHE A 125 14.59 4.72 -9.55
C PHE A 125 13.75 5.96 -9.27
N SER A 126 12.47 5.95 -9.61
CA SER A 126 11.59 7.09 -9.36
C SER A 126 10.11 6.76 -9.57
N PRO A 127 9.19 7.57 -9.00
CA PRO A 127 7.75 7.37 -9.15
C PRO A 127 7.20 7.35 -10.58
N LEU A 128 7.84 8.04 -11.54
CA LEU A 128 7.40 8.03 -12.95
C LEU A 128 8.16 7.03 -13.82
N THR A 129 9.28 6.46 -13.39
CA THR A 129 10.06 5.52 -14.22
C THR A 129 9.99 4.08 -13.73
N LEU A 130 10.67 3.74 -12.64
CA LEU A 130 10.75 2.40 -12.06
C LEU A 130 10.42 2.46 -10.58
N SER A 131 9.29 1.88 -10.19
CA SER A 131 8.84 1.75 -8.80
C SER A 131 7.82 0.61 -8.65
N GLY A 132 7.95 -0.13 -7.55
CA GLY A 132 6.96 -1.12 -7.11
C GLY A 132 6.94 -2.46 -7.87
N VAL A 133 7.85 -2.69 -8.83
CA VAL A 133 7.98 -3.98 -9.53
C VAL A 133 9.05 -4.87 -8.88
N ASN A 134 8.77 -6.17 -8.79
CA ASN A 134 9.72 -7.17 -8.32
C ASN A 134 10.57 -7.67 -9.51
N ILE A 135 11.89 -7.70 -9.33
CA ILE A 135 12.87 -8.09 -10.33
C ILE A 135 13.47 -9.43 -9.91
N ARG A 136 13.32 -10.45 -10.74
CA ARG A 136 14.12 -11.68 -10.65
C ARG A 136 15.34 -11.56 -11.54
N GLY A 137 16.48 -11.23 -10.96
CA GLY A 137 17.72 -10.98 -11.72
C GLY A 137 18.85 -10.48 -10.85
N ALA A 138 19.52 -9.42 -11.29
CA ALA A 138 20.61 -8.80 -10.56
C ALA A 138 20.53 -7.27 -10.57
N GLY A 139 21.09 -6.65 -9.55
CA GLY A 139 21.21 -5.20 -9.44
C GLY A 139 22.47 -4.80 -8.69
N VAL A 140 22.97 -3.60 -8.91
CA VAL A 140 24.09 -3.01 -8.19
C VAL A 140 23.83 -1.53 -7.99
N GLU A 141 24.13 -1.04 -6.79
CA GLU A 141 24.04 0.37 -6.40
C GLU A 141 25.39 0.79 -5.83
N LEU A 142 25.99 1.83 -6.40
CA LEU A 142 27.29 2.35 -6.05
C LEU A 142 27.18 3.82 -5.69
N TYR A 143 27.79 4.19 -4.57
CA TYR A 143 27.76 5.51 -3.96
C TYR A 143 29.17 6.08 -3.70
N PRO A 144 30.11 6.09 -4.67
CA PRO A 144 31.44 6.65 -4.43
C PRO A 144 31.36 8.18 -4.29
N TRP A 145 31.70 8.68 -3.10
CA TRP A 145 31.71 10.10 -2.74
C TRP A 145 30.34 10.81 -2.88
N ASN A 146 30.11 11.49 -4.01
CA ASN A 146 28.87 12.17 -4.35
C ASN A 146 28.23 11.58 -5.63
N LEU A 147 28.84 10.56 -6.23
CA LEU A 147 28.29 9.88 -7.41
C LEU A 147 27.31 8.80 -6.95
N ARG A 148 26.23 8.62 -7.69
CA ARG A 148 25.20 7.61 -7.47
C ARG A 148 25.00 6.83 -8.77
N LEU A 149 25.45 5.59 -8.84
CA LEU A 149 25.23 4.73 -10.01
C LEU A 149 24.40 3.52 -9.58
N GLN A 150 23.28 3.29 -10.25
CA GLN A 150 22.44 2.12 -10.00
C GLN A 150 22.18 1.42 -11.34
N ILE A 151 22.31 0.10 -11.36
CA ILE A 151 22.07 -0.73 -12.54
C ILE A 151 21.23 -1.91 -12.10
N VAL A 152 20.15 -2.20 -12.82
CA VAL A 152 19.27 -3.34 -12.54
C VAL A 152 18.91 -4.07 -13.81
N GLY A 153 18.71 -5.38 -13.72
CA GLY A 153 18.30 -6.20 -14.85
C GLY A 153 17.71 -7.53 -14.44
N GLY A 154 16.58 -7.92 -15.03
CA GLY A 154 15.95 -9.21 -14.71
C GLY A 154 14.56 -9.40 -15.32
N GLN A 155 13.97 -10.54 -14.99
CA GLN A 155 12.59 -10.86 -15.34
C GLN A 155 11.64 -10.22 -14.31
N ILE A 156 10.67 -9.42 -14.77
CA ILE A 156 9.66 -8.79 -13.90
C ILE A 156 8.28 -9.45 -14.01
N GLN A 157 8.08 -10.31 -15.03
CA GLN A 157 6.83 -11.02 -15.26
C GLN A 157 7.12 -12.39 -15.89
N LYS A 158 6.50 -13.44 -15.35
CA LYS A 158 6.57 -14.79 -15.93
C LYS A 158 5.53 -14.94 -17.03
N ALA A 159 5.86 -15.76 -18.03
CA ALA A 159 4.88 -16.13 -19.04
C ALA A 159 3.84 -17.08 -18.44
N ILE A 160 2.57 -16.84 -18.77
CA ILE A 160 1.45 -17.73 -18.44
C ILE A 160 0.69 -17.98 -19.73
N ASN A 161 0.48 -19.25 -20.05
CA ASN A 161 -0.37 -19.67 -21.15
C ASN A 161 -1.73 -20.05 -20.60
N ASP A 162 -2.72 -19.18 -20.82
CA ASP A 162 -4.11 -19.36 -20.40
C ASP A 162 -5.06 -18.96 -21.55
N GLY A 163 -4.71 -19.38 -22.76
CA GLY A 163 -5.45 -19.05 -23.97
C GLY A 163 -5.23 -17.61 -24.49
N PRO A 164 -5.87 -17.23 -25.61
CA PRO A 164 -5.54 -16.00 -26.35
C PRO A 164 -5.77 -14.68 -25.59
N TYR A 165 -6.63 -14.70 -24.57
CA TYR A 165 -7.11 -13.52 -23.85
C TYR A 165 -6.47 -13.33 -22.47
N ASN A 166 -6.12 -14.43 -21.78
CA ASN A 166 -5.59 -14.38 -20.42
C ASN A 166 -4.09 -14.68 -20.35
N SER A 167 -3.48 -15.07 -21.49
CA SER A 167 -2.05 -15.31 -21.56
C SER A 167 -1.24 -14.05 -21.28
N VAL A 168 -0.03 -14.24 -20.81
CA VAL A 168 0.88 -13.17 -20.41
C VAL A 168 2.25 -13.50 -20.97
N PHE A 169 2.91 -12.55 -21.64
CA PHE A 169 4.29 -12.72 -22.10
C PHE A 169 5.27 -12.62 -20.92
N SER A 170 6.41 -13.30 -21.04
CA SER A 170 7.53 -13.08 -20.13
C SER A 170 8.11 -11.69 -20.39
N ARG A 171 8.31 -10.89 -19.34
CA ARG A 171 8.78 -9.51 -19.43
C ARG A 171 10.11 -9.32 -18.75
N TYR A 172 11.03 -8.64 -19.42
CA TYR A 172 12.36 -8.31 -18.91
C TYR A 172 12.52 -6.81 -18.78
N LEU A 173 13.20 -6.40 -17.72
CA LEU A 173 13.55 -5.01 -17.44
C LEU A 173 15.07 -4.89 -17.37
N THR A 174 15.60 -3.81 -17.91
CA THR A 174 16.96 -3.33 -17.70
C THR A 174 16.93 -1.84 -17.42
N GLY A 175 17.69 -1.37 -16.44
CA GLY A 175 17.69 0.03 -16.04
C GLY A 175 19.04 0.50 -15.56
N VAL A 176 19.34 1.77 -15.82
CA VAL A 176 20.51 2.48 -15.30
C VAL A 176 20.06 3.83 -14.75
N LYS A 177 20.52 4.18 -13.54
CA LYS A 177 20.42 5.53 -12.97
C LYS A 177 21.83 6.04 -12.69
N LEU A 178 22.09 7.27 -13.11
CA LEU A 178 23.30 8.01 -12.81
C LEU A 178 22.93 9.34 -12.15
N GLY A 179 23.50 9.62 -11.00
CA GLY A 179 23.22 10.84 -10.26
C GLY A 179 24.42 11.42 -9.55
N TYR A 180 24.27 12.67 -9.13
CA TYR A 180 25.27 13.42 -8.38
C TYR A 180 24.61 14.14 -7.20
N GLY A 181 25.23 14.07 -6.03
CA GLY A 181 24.76 14.64 -4.77
C GLY A 181 24.34 13.57 -3.77
N LYS A 182 23.81 14.00 -2.62
CA LYS A 182 23.47 13.12 -1.49
C LYS A 182 22.01 13.29 -1.09
N PRO A 183 21.27 12.20 -0.81
CA PRO A 183 19.88 12.26 -0.34
C PRO A 183 19.68 13.15 0.90
N GLU A 184 20.69 13.26 1.77
CA GLU A 184 20.64 14.11 2.97
C GLU A 184 20.65 15.61 2.62
N SER A 185 21.20 15.97 1.46
CA SER A 185 21.34 17.34 0.97
C SER A 185 20.53 17.56 -0.31
N SER A 186 21.19 17.92 -1.40
CA SER A 186 20.59 18.03 -2.73
C SER A 186 21.19 16.99 -3.67
N PHE A 187 20.41 16.52 -4.63
CA PHE A 187 20.88 15.60 -5.67
C PHE A 187 20.17 15.82 -7.00
N PHE A 188 20.81 15.34 -8.05
CA PHE A 188 20.26 15.27 -9.40
C PHE A 188 20.55 13.89 -9.99
N ASP A 189 19.51 13.21 -10.48
CA ASP A 189 19.61 11.90 -11.11
C ASP A 189 19.07 11.96 -12.55
N LEU A 190 19.71 11.20 -13.44
CA LEU A 190 19.22 10.81 -14.75
C LEU A 190 19.03 9.29 -14.74
N ASN A 191 17.94 8.78 -15.27
CA ASN A 191 17.71 7.35 -15.36
C ASN A 191 17.10 6.95 -16.70
N VAL A 192 17.43 5.73 -17.13
CA VAL A 192 16.89 5.11 -18.34
C VAL A 192 16.45 3.71 -17.97
N ILE A 193 15.25 3.34 -18.37
CA ILE A 193 14.74 1.98 -18.25
C ILE A 193 14.25 1.49 -19.60
N ARG A 194 14.53 0.23 -19.90
CA ARG A 194 13.97 -0.49 -21.05
C ARG A 194 13.28 -1.73 -20.54
N VAL A 195 12.03 -1.89 -20.93
CA VAL A 195 11.20 -3.04 -20.61
C VAL A 195 10.71 -3.66 -21.89
N ARG A 196 10.81 -4.98 -22.01
CA ARG A 196 10.48 -5.69 -23.25
C ARG A 196 9.91 -7.08 -22.97
N ASP A 197 8.83 -7.40 -23.68
CA ASP A 197 8.28 -8.74 -23.70
C ASP A 197 9.09 -9.68 -24.61
N ASN A 198 9.23 -10.92 -24.18
CA ASN A 198 9.82 -11.98 -25.00
C ASN A 198 8.74 -12.57 -25.91
N VAL A 199 8.76 -12.18 -27.19
CA VAL A 199 7.82 -12.67 -28.22
C VAL A 199 7.78 -14.19 -28.37
N ALA A 200 8.84 -14.90 -27.96
CA ALA A 200 8.93 -16.36 -28.04
C ALA A 200 8.40 -17.09 -26.79
N SER A 201 7.98 -16.36 -25.74
CA SER A 201 7.52 -16.99 -24.49
C SER A 201 6.12 -17.60 -24.58
N LEU A 202 5.35 -17.26 -25.61
CA LEU A 202 4.04 -17.83 -25.89
C LEU A 202 4.02 -18.35 -27.34
N PRO A 203 3.37 -19.49 -27.60
CA PRO A 203 3.36 -20.07 -28.93
C PRO A 203 2.47 -19.24 -29.89
N ARG A 204 3.01 -18.92 -31.07
CA ARG A 204 2.40 -17.98 -32.03
C ARG A 204 1.04 -18.42 -32.56
N ASN A 205 0.79 -19.72 -32.60
CA ASN A 205 -0.49 -20.29 -33.01
C ASN A 205 -1.66 -19.90 -32.08
N LEU A 206 -1.40 -19.48 -30.83
CA LEU A 206 -2.43 -18.90 -29.96
C LEU A 206 -3.07 -17.63 -30.55
N PHE A 207 -2.36 -16.94 -31.45
CA PHE A 207 -2.75 -15.65 -32.00
C PHE A 207 -3.13 -15.71 -33.49
N ASN A 208 -3.21 -16.91 -34.07
CA ASN A 208 -3.50 -17.11 -35.49
C ASN A 208 -5.00 -17.25 -35.82
N ASP A 209 -5.90 -17.21 -34.83
CA ASP A 209 -7.35 -17.24 -35.09
C ASP A 209 -7.84 -15.85 -35.49
N THR A 210 -7.92 -15.63 -36.81
CA THR A 210 -8.32 -14.38 -37.45
C THR A 210 -9.81 -14.05 -37.33
N THR A 211 -10.62 -14.84 -36.61
CA THR A 211 -12.07 -14.60 -36.51
C THR A 211 -12.47 -13.63 -35.40
N THR A 212 -11.55 -13.23 -34.50
CA THR A 212 -11.85 -12.37 -33.34
C THR A 212 -10.76 -11.32 -33.06
N PHE A 213 -10.70 -10.28 -33.89
CA PHE A 213 -9.69 -9.19 -33.84
C PHE A 213 -9.66 -8.31 -32.56
N ALA A 214 -10.55 -8.51 -31.58
CA ALA A 214 -10.83 -7.47 -30.58
C ALA A 214 -10.13 -7.61 -29.21
N GLN A 215 -9.47 -8.73 -28.88
CA GLN A 215 -8.97 -8.95 -27.50
C GLN A 215 -7.63 -9.72 -27.35
N LEU A 216 -6.84 -9.90 -28.40
CA LEU A 216 -5.59 -10.65 -28.30
C LEU A 216 -4.55 -9.91 -27.44
N VAL A 217 -3.88 -10.63 -26.53
CA VAL A 217 -2.73 -10.09 -25.79
C VAL A 217 -1.55 -9.93 -26.73
N THR A 218 -0.96 -8.74 -26.79
CA THR A 218 0.19 -8.42 -27.64
C THR A 218 1.47 -8.22 -26.82
N PRO A 219 2.63 -8.63 -27.33
CA PRO A 219 3.91 -8.33 -26.67
C PRO A 219 4.23 -6.83 -26.78
N GLN A 220 4.71 -6.25 -25.69
CA GLN A 220 4.95 -4.81 -25.55
C GLN A 220 6.44 -4.50 -25.36
N GLU A 221 6.83 -3.30 -25.76
CA GLU A 221 8.16 -2.74 -25.49
C GLU A 221 8.03 -1.29 -25.00
N ASN A 222 8.92 -0.85 -24.13
CA ASN A 222 8.91 0.48 -23.55
C ASN A 222 10.33 0.93 -23.21
N LEU A 223 10.66 2.17 -23.54
CA LEU A 223 11.90 2.85 -23.16
C LEU A 223 11.54 4.16 -22.49
N VAL A 224 11.94 4.36 -21.25
CA VAL A 224 11.65 5.57 -20.47
C VAL A 224 12.96 6.24 -20.08
N LEU A 225 13.03 7.56 -20.27
CA LEU A 225 14.09 8.43 -19.80
C LEU A 225 13.51 9.33 -18.71
N GLY A 226 14.11 9.32 -17.52
CA GLY A 226 13.70 10.12 -16.38
C GLY A 226 14.80 11.02 -15.85
N MET A 227 14.41 12.15 -15.29
CA MET A 227 15.26 13.08 -14.55
C MET A 227 14.60 13.35 -13.20
N ASN A 228 15.38 13.29 -12.12
CA ASN A 228 14.89 13.54 -10.76
C ASN A 228 15.83 14.51 -10.04
N THR A 229 15.27 15.35 -9.18
CA THR A 229 16.06 16.27 -8.36
C THR A 229 15.40 16.49 -7.01
N GLU A 230 16.24 16.66 -5.99
CA GLU A 230 15.84 17.22 -4.71
C GLU A 230 16.81 18.34 -4.38
N ILE A 231 16.29 19.53 -4.07
CA ILE A 231 17.07 20.70 -3.70
C ILE A 231 16.60 21.17 -2.33
N LYS A 232 17.50 21.17 -1.35
CA LYS A 232 17.26 21.68 0.00
C LYS A 232 17.99 23.00 0.21
N LEU A 233 17.27 24.01 0.68
CA LEU A 233 17.77 25.36 0.93
C LEU A 233 17.45 25.80 2.36
N PHE A 234 18.30 26.66 2.93
CA PHE A 234 18.13 27.26 4.27
C PHE A 234 17.85 26.23 5.36
N ASP A 235 18.76 25.26 5.54
CA ASP A 235 18.64 24.20 6.56
C ASP A 235 17.32 23.41 6.47
N ASN A 236 16.92 23.08 5.24
CA ASN A 236 15.70 22.34 4.89
C ASN A 236 14.39 23.14 5.08
N MET A 237 14.47 24.45 5.31
CA MET A 237 13.29 25.30 5.36
C MET A 237 12.53 25.27 4.04
N ILE A 238 13.25 25.25 2.91
CA ILE A 238 12.67 25.07 1.58
C ILE A 238 13.23 23.80 0.97
N LYS A 239 12.34 22.90 0.54
CA LYS A 239 12.70 21.70 -0.22
C LYS A 239 11.92 21.66 -1.53
N PHE A 240 12.63 21.64 -2.65
CA PHE A 240 12.06 21.39 -3.97
C PHE A 240 12.34 19.96 -4.38
N THR A 241 11.31 19.22 -4.77
CA THR A 241 11.42 17.89 -5.37
C THR A 241 10.85 17.96 -6.79
N GLY A 242 11.58 17.46 -7.78
CA GLY A 242 11.18 17.49 -9.17
C GLY A 242 11.46 16.18 -9.88
N GLU A 243 10.56 15.79 -10.77
CA GLU A 243 10.70 14.66 -11.67
C GLU A 243 10.11 14.99 -13.03
N ALA A 244 10.80 14.63 -14.09
CA ALA A 244 10.30 14.67 -15.46
C ALA A 244 10.71 13.39 -16.17
N ALA A 245 9.81 12.79 -16.94
CA ALA A 245 10.05 11.57 -17.69
C ALA A 245 9.40 11.63 -19.07
N GLY A 246 10.05 11.00 -20.04
CA GLY A 246 9.53 10.79 -21.38
C GLY A 246 9.66 9.32 -21.77
N ASP A 247 8.66 8.80 -22.48
CA ASP A 247 8.62 7.40 -22.90
C ASP A 247 8.52 7.25 -24.42
N ILE A 248 9.05 6.13 -24.91
CA ILE A 248 8.69 5.53 -26.19
C ILE A 248 8.03 4.20 -25.85
N PHE A 249 6.77 4.03 -26.23
CA PHE A 249 5.99 2.85 -25.92
C PHE A 249 5.46 2.19 -27.19
N THR A 250 5.69 0.89 -27.34
CA THR A 250 5.17 0.06 -28.42
C THR A 250 4.14 -0.91 -27.84
N ARG A 251 2.87 -0.70 -28.20
CA ARG A 251 1.76 -1.53 -27.71
C ARG A 251 1.75 -2.95 -28.29
N ASP A 252 2.26 -3.12 -29.50
CA ASP A 252 2.33 -4.41 -30.17
C ASP A 252 3.61 -4.53 -31.01
N MET A 253 4.52 -5.39 -30.54
CA MET A 253 5.78 -5.68 -31.23
C MET A 253 5.61 -6.49 -32.52
N PHE A 254 4.43 -7.07 -32.78
CA PHE A 254 4.13 -7.75 -34.04
C PHE A 254 3.65 -6.79 -35.14
N SER A 255 3.33 -5.55 -34.80
CA SER A 255 2.87 -4.53 -35.74
C SER A 255 3.94 -4.17 -36.79
N HIS A 256 3.48 -3.80 -37.99
CA HIS A 256 4.33 -3.41 -39.12
C HIS A 256 5.22 -2.21 -38.80
N ASP A 257 6.46 -2.28 -39.25
CA ASP A 257 7.48 -1.26 -39.05
C ASP A 257 7.03 0.07 -39.68
N LEU A 258 7.37 1.18 -39.02
CA LEU A 258 7.02 2.51 -39.50
C LEU A 258 8.15 3.03 -40.40
N GLU A 259 7.94 2.95 -41.71
CA GLU A 259 8.86 3.52 -42.70
C GLU A 259 8.64 5.03 -42.82
N THR A 260 9.46 5.82 -42.14
CA THR A 260 9.43 7.29 -42.25
C THR A 260 10.82 7.90 -42.13
N ASP A 261 11.14 8.86 -43.00
CA ASP A 261 12.41 9.61 -42.95
C ASP A 261 12.41 10.71 -41.88
N LYS A 262 11.26 10.96 -41.24
CA LYS A 262 11.11 11.99 -40.19
C LYS A 262 11.82 11.63 -38.88
N ILE A 263 12.19 10.36 -38.69
CA ILE A 263 12.83 9.90 -37.45
C ILE A 263 14.31 9.63 -37.71
N PRO A 264 15.24 10.27 -36.97
CA PRO A 264 16.67 10.07 -37.13
C PRO A 264 17.08 8.60 -37.00
N SER A 265 18.05 8.17 -37.82
CA SER A 265 18.58 6.80 -37.82
C SER A 265 19.13 6.38 -36.45
N THR A 266 19.72 7.32 -35.70
CA THR A 266 20.20 7.07 -34.33
C THR A 266 19.07 6.59 -33.41
N VAL A 267 17.88 7.20 -33.50
CA VAL A 267 16.72 6.80 -32.68
C VAL A 267 16.23 5.41 -33.09
N LYS A 268 16.14 5.13 -34.41
CA LYS A 268 15.74 3.82 -34.94
C LYS A 268 16.71 2.70 -34.57
N SER A 269 17.99 3.03 -34.34
CA SER A 269 19.01 2.05 -33.93
C SER A 269 18.87 1.64 -32.46
N LEU A 270 18.39 2.55 -31.61
CA LEU A 270 18.19 2.31 -30.18
C LEU A 270 16.87 1.58 -29.89
N TYR A 271 15.83 1.90 -30.66
CA TYR A 271 14.47 1.43 -30.43
C TYR A 271 13.74 1.14 -31.74
N LYS A 272 13.10 -0.03 -31.85
CA LYS A 272 12.36 -0.42 -33.06
C LYS A 272 11.00 0.29 -33.08
N ILE A 273 10.79 1.14 -34.08
CA ILE A 273 9.56 1.94 -34.21
C ILE A 273 8.63 1.29 -35.23
N ASN A 274 7.38 1.10 -34.82
CA ASN A 274 6.32 0.53 -35.63
C ASN A 274 5.03 1.36 -35.52
N ILE A 275 4.00 0.99 -36.27
CA ILE A 275 2.72 1.73 -36.30
C ILE A 275 1.98 1.79 -34.95
N SER A 276 2.35 0.94 -33.98
CA SER A 276 1.78 0.92 -32.62
C SER A 276 2.67 1.62 -31.59
N THR A 277 3.69 2.36 -32.05
CA THR A 277 4.64 3.09 -31.21
C THR A 277 4.20 4.55 -31.00
N ASN A 278 4.19 5.01 -29.76
CA ASN A 278 3.95 6.42 -29.40
C ASN A 278 5.08 6.97 -28.52
N LEU A 279 5.20 8.29 -28.49
CA LEU A 279 6.09 9.03 -27.60
C LEU A 279 5.25 10.00 -26.77
N ASP A 280 5.48 10.05 -25.46
CA ASP A 280 4.79 10.97 -24.57
C ASP A 280 5.65 11.32 -23.33
N TYR A 281 5.09 12.09 -22.40
CA TYR A 281 5.80 12.57 -21.22
C TYR A 281 4.92 12.75 -19.98
N ALA A 282 5.59 12.76 -18.83
CA ALA A 282 5.01 13.08 -17.53
C ALA A 282 5.99 13.90 -16.69
N TYR A 283 5.49 14.73 -15.79
CA TYR A 283 6.31 15.40 -14.80
C TYR A 283 5.55 15.64 -13.49
N SER A 284 6.31 15.76 -12.41
CA SER A 284 5.80 15.99 -11.05
C SER A 284 6.77 16.90 -10.31
N THR A 285 6.25 17.90 -9.61
CA THR A 285 7.02 18.86 -8.84
C THR A 285 6.36 19.11 -7.49
N GLN A 286 7.16 19.39 -6.48
CA GLN A 286 6.71 19.70 -5.13
C GLN A 286 7.65 20.71 -4.49
N LEU A 287 7.07 21.68 -3.79
CA LEU A 287 7.76 22.64 -2.94
C LEU A 287 7.22 22.48 -1.53
N ASP A 288 8.09 22.12 -0.60
CA ASP A 288 7.81 22.07 0.83
C ASP A 288 8.47 23.27 1.52
N PHE A 289 7.72 23.92 2.41
CA PHE A 289 8.18 24.99 3.29
C PHE A 289 7.96 24.55 4.74
N ASN A 290 9.00 24.57 5.57
CA ASN A 290 8.93 24.24 6.98
C ASN A 290 9.70 25.29 7.79
N TYR A 291 9.01 26.08 8.59
CA TYR A 291 9.63 27.10 9.43
C TYR A 291 8.93 27.19 10.78
N ASP A 292 9.64 26.82 11.84
CA ASP A 292 9.19 26.87 13.23
C ASP A 292 7.81 26.19 13.41
N ILE A 293 6.77 26.99 13.68
CA ILE A 293 5.41 26.51 13.89
C ILE A 293 4.63 26.26 12.60
N VAL A 294 5.10 26.72 11.45
CA VAL A 294 4.39 26.67 10.16
C VAL A 294 5.00 25.62 9.23
N ASN A 295 4.14 24.87 8.55
CA ASN A 295 4.51 24.09 7.38
C ASN A 295 3.54 24.37 6.23
N ALA A 296 4.03 24.33 5.00
CA ALA A 296 3.24 24.43 3.78
C ALA A 296 3.83 23.56 2.68
N LYS A 297 2.97 23.11 1.77
CA LYS A 297 3.33 22.25 0.64
C LYS A 297 2.53 22.66 -0.59
N LEU A 298 3.20 22.77 -1.72
CA LEU A 298 2.59 22.97 -3.04
C LEU A 298 3.12 21.90 -3.98
N GLY A 299 2.24 21.16 -4.64
CA GLY A 299 2.60 20.12 -5.61
C GLY A 299 1.83 20.29 -6.91
N TYR A 300 2.48 19.95 -8.02
CA TYR A 300 1.90 19.94 -9.35
C TYR A 300 2.39 18.71 -10.10
N SER A 301 1.49 17.93 -10.69
CA SER A 301 1.86 16.84 -11.59
C SER A 301 0.99 16.81 -12.84
N LEU A 302 1.60 16.35 -13.94
CA LEU A 302 0.97 16.18 -15.25
C LEU A 302 1.46 14.86 -15.83
N ILE A 303 0.53 13.98 -16.16
CA ILE A 303 0.78 12.70 -16.84
C ILE A 303 -0.09 12.70 -18.07
N ASN A 304 0.52 12.80 -19.25
CA ASN A 304 -0.24 12.83 -20.49
C ASN A 304 -0.92 11.49 -20.80
N PRO A 305 -1.95 11.47 -21.67
CA PRO A 305 -2.70 10.26 -21.99
C PRO A 305 -1.88 9.10 -22.57
N GLY A 306 -0.84 9.37 -23.35
CA GLY A 306 -0.02 8.37 -24.00
C GLY A 306 1.17 7.88 -23.15
N TYR A 307 1.49 8.58 -22.06
CA TYR A 307 2.64 8.23 -21.22
C TYR A 307 2.44 6.89 -20.54
N THR A 308 3.39 5.98 -20.79
CA THR A 308 3.38 4.63 -20.23
C THR A 308 4.78 4.26 -19.74
N SER A 309 4.87 3.77 -18.49
CA SER A 309 6.04 3.05 -18.02
C SER A 309 5.67 1.63 -17.62
N LEU A 310 6.24 0.64 -18.30
CA LEU A 310 6.12 -0.77 -17.91
C LEU A 310 7.02 -1.14 -16.72
N GLY A 311 7.83 -0.19 -16.22
CA GLY A 311 8.59 -0.29 -14.97
C GLY A 311 7.77 0.08 -13.73
N LEU A 312 6.50 0.46 -13.89
CA LEU A 312 5.58 0.79 -12.80
C LEU A 312 4.53 -0.31 -12.66
N THR A 313 4.15 -0.64 -11.42
CA THR A 313 3.03 -1.55 -11.15
C THR A 313 1.68 -0.95 -11.56
N SER A 314 1.54 0.38 -11.47
CA SER A 314 0.34 1.10 -11.89
C SER A 314 0.65 2.58 -12.13
N ILE A 315 0.06 3.16 -13.18
CA ILE A 315 0.03 4.60 -13.42
C ILE A 315 -1.33 4.98 -14.03
N ILE A 316 -1.88 6.11 -13.60
CA ILE A 316 -3.09 6.69 -14.19
C ILE A 316 -2.64 7.86 -15.05
N ASN A 317 -2.81 7.70 -16.36
CA ASN A 317 -2.52 8.69 -17.39
C ASN A 317 -3.69 9.66 -17.58
N ASP A 318 -3.52 10.61 -18.50
CA ASP A 318 -4.49 11.68 -18.79
C ASP A 318 -4.92 12.39 -17.51
N ARG A 319 -3.94 12.89 -16.75
CA ARG A 319 -4.20 13.50 -15.45
C ARG A 319 -3.28 14.67 -15.16
N LYS A 320 -3.89 15.79 -14.80
CA LYS A 320 -3.24 16.95 -14.15
C LYS A 320 -3.66 16.98 -12.70
N THR A 321 -2.76 17.24 -11.78
CA THR A 321 -3.04 17.33 -10.34
C THR A 321 -2.36 18.53 -9.73
N ILE A 322 -3.09 19.28 -8.89
CA ILE A 322 -2.58 20.37 -8.08
C ILE A 322 -2.88 20.03 -6.62
N ASN A 323 -1.85 20.12 -5.77
CA ASN A 323 -1.91 19.80 -4.35
C ASN A 323 -1.43 21.00 -3.54
N PHE A 324 -2.19 21.40 -2.54
CA PHE A 324 -1.80 22.39 -1.56
C PHE A 324 -2.02 21.84 -0.15
N GLY A 325 -1.11 22.11 0.77
CA GLY A 325 -1.25 21.78 2.18
C GLY A 325 -0.63 22.87 3.03
N ALA A 326 -1.21 23.13 4.19
CA ALA A 326 -0.66 24.03 5.19
C ALA A 326 -1.02 23.57 6.59
N GLY A 327 -0.13 23.82 7.55
CA GLY A 327 -0.38 23.52 8.95
C GLY A 327 0.36 24.48 9.88
N VAL A 328 -0.21 24.67 11.06
CA VAL A 328 0.38 25.48 12.13
C VAL A 328 0.26 24.77 13.48
N ARG A 329 1.33 24.83 14.28
CA ARG A 329 1.37 24.35 15.67
C ARG A 329 1.38 25.53 16.63
N LEU A 330 0.39 25.62 17.50
CA LEU A 330 0.19 26.73 18.44
C LEU A 330 0.22 26.20 19.88
N LEU A 331 0.35 27.13 20.83
CA LEU A 331 0.27 26.84 22.27
C LEU A 331 1.27 25.76 22.72
N ASP A 332 2.54 25.88 22.31
CA ASP A 332 3.59 24.89 22.58
C ASP A 332 3.19 23.47 22.16
N ASN A 333 2.67 23.35 20.93
CA ASN A 333 2.16 22.11 20.32
C ASN A 333 0.88 21.53 20.96
N LYS A 334 0.19 22.28 21.83
CA LYS A 334 -1.11 21.86 22.38
C LYS A 334 -2.27 22.05 21.40
N LEU A 335 -2.10 22.84 20.35
CA LEU A 335 -3.10 23.01 19.30
C LEU A 335 -2.43 22.91 17.93
N THR A 336 -2.89 22.00 17.09
CA THR A 336 -2.41 21.84 15.71
C THR A 336 -3.56 21.99 14.75
N LEU A 337 -3.39 22.83 13.74
CA LEU A 337 -4.34 23.05 12.64
C LEU A 337 -3.66 22.58 11.36
N GLN A 338 -4.33 21.75 10.56
CA GLN A 338 -3.82 21.26 9.28
C GLN A 338 -4.95 21.30 8.25
N GLY A 339 -4.64 21.80 7.06
CA GLY A 339 -5.56 21.85 5.93
C GLY A 339 -4.86 21.43 4.65
N SER A 340 -5.58 20.77 3.74
CA SER A 340 -5.07 20.42 2.42
C SER A 340 -6.17 20.48 1.37
N PHE A 341 -5.79 20.85 0.15
CA PHE A 341 -6.63 20.86 -1.02
C PHE A 341 -5.91 20.14 -2.16
N GLN A 342 -6.57 19.19 -2.80
CA GLN A 342 -6.10 18.54 -4.01
C GLN A 342 -7.18 18.66 -5.08
N THR A 343 -6.79 18.98 -6.31
CA THR A 343 -7.69 18.88 -7.46
C THR A 343 -7.00 18.15 -8.60
N GLN A 344 -7.74 17.29 -9.27
CA GLN A 344 -7.28 16.47 -10.38
C GLN A 344 -8.25 16.64 -11.55
N SER A 345 -7.74 16.85 -12.76
CA SER A 345 -8.56 16.90 -13.98
C SER A 345 -7.99 15.96 -15.04
N ASP A 346 -8.86 15.34 -15.82
CA ASP A 346 -8.47 14.57 -17.00
C ASP A 346 -8.65 15.36 -18.30
N ASN A 347 -8.64 14.67 -19.44
CA ASN A 347 -8.88 15.23 -20.78
C ASN A 347 -7.86 16.29 -21.25
N LEU A 348 -6.57 16.07 -20.98
CA LEU A 348 -5.50 17.05 -21.24
C LEU A 348 -5.33 17.38 -22.72
N LEU A 349 -5.68 16.45 -23.60
CA LEU A 349 -5.63 16.60 -25.06
C LEU A 349 -7.00 16.82 -25.70
N SER A 350 -8.06 17.04 -24.89
CA SER A 350 -9.43 17.24 -25.37
C SER A 350 -9.95 16.12 -26.29
N GLN A 351 -9.58 14.87 -25.98
CA GLN A 351 -9.98 13.68 -26.73
C GLN A 351 -11.27 13.03 -26.18
N LYS A 352 -11.60 13.28 -24.91
CA LYS A 352 -12.86 12.88 -24.28
C LYS A 352 -13.92 13.95 -24.53
N LEU A 353 -15.18 13.51 -24.62
CA LEU A 353 -16.33 14.40 -24.77
C LEU A 353 -16.49 15.37 -23.60
N TYR A 354 -16.06 14.95 -22.41
CA TYR A 354 -16.18 15.73 -21.17
C TYR A 354 -14.91 15.64 -20.35
N THR A 355 -14.59 16.72 -19.66
CA THR A 355 -13.51 16.83 -18.68
C THR A 355 -14.07 16.54 -17.30
N THR A 356 -13.47 15.59 -16.60
CA THR A 356 -13.82 15.24 -15.23
C THR A 356 -12.83 15.85 -14.27
N THR A 357 -13.34 16.60 -13.28
CA THR A 357 -12.55 17.17 -12.19
C THR A 357 -12.90 16.44 -10.89
N ARG A 358 -11.88 16.04 -10.14
CA ARG A 358 -12.00 15.49 -8.79
C ARG A 358 -11.29 16.39 -7.81
N SER A 359 -11.96 16.78 -6.74
CA SER A 359 -11.36 17.62 -5.70
C SER A 359 -11.45 16.93 -4.35
N ASN A 360 -10.42 17.08 -3.53
CA ASN A 360 -10.35 16.58 -2.18
C ASN A 360 -9.92 17.73 -1.25
N ILE A 361 -10.70 17.99 -0.21
CA ILE A 361 -10.45 19.01 0.80
C ILE A 361 -10.36 18.29 2.13
N ASN A 362 -9.26 18.46 2.87
CA ASN A 362 -9.14 17.97 4.23
C ASN A 362 -8.84 19.12 5.18
N PHE A 363 -9.40 19.02 6.38
CA PHE A 363 -9.05 19.91 7.48
C PHE A 363 -9.09 19.13 8.78
N THR A 364 -8.11 19.36 9.65
CA THR A 364 -7.96 18.67 10.93
C THR A 364 -7.50 19.65 11.99
N ILE A 365 -8.19 19.65 13.12
CA ILE A 365 -7.83 20.35 14.35
C ILE A 365 -7.55 19.29 15.41
N THR A 366 -6.37 19.35 16.01
CA THR A 366 -6.03 18.52 17.18
C THR A 366 -5.65 19.41 18.34
N GLY A 367 -6.34 19.26 19.46
CA GLY A 367 -6.16 20.05 20.68
C GLY A 367 -5.94 19.18 21.90
N ARG A 368 -5.07 19.64 22.80
CA ARG A 368 -4.82 19.05 24.12
C ARG A 368 -5.14 20.06 25.22
N PRO A 369 -6.42 20.29 25.54
CA PRO A 369 -6.83 21.32 26.50
C PRO A 369 -6.31 21.05 27.92
N ILE A 370 -6.17 19.77 28.28
CA ILE A 370 -5.52 19.29 29.51
C ILE A 370 -4.60 18.11 29.15
N ASN A 371 -3.67 17.74 30.03
CA ASN A 371 -2.66 16.73 29.73
C ASN A 371 -3.29 15.36 29.42
N GLU A 372 -4.42 15.05 30.03
CA GLU A 372 -5.07 13.76 29.94
C GLU A 372 -6.00 13.66 28.72
N LEU A 373 -6.37 14.76 28.07
CA LEU A 373 -7.41 14.79 27.03
C LEU A 373 -6.85 15.26 25.69
N ASN A 374 -7.00 14.43 24.66
CA ASN A 374 -6.80 14.78 23.26
C ASN A 374 -8.15 14.86 22.55
N LEU A 375 -8.42 16.00 21.91
CA LEU A 375 -9.59 16.23 21.07
C LEU A 375 -9.13 16.41 19.63
N THR A 376 -9.75 15.70 18.70
CA THR A 376 -9.49 15.86 17.26
C THR A 376 -10.81 16.03 16.52
N PHE A 377 -10.93 17.12 15.76
CA PHE A 377 -11.97 17.33 14.77
C PHE A 377 -11.35 17.22 13.38
N GLY A 378 -11.99 16.47 12.49
CA GLY A 378 -11.55 16.31 11.11
C GLY A 378 -12.71 16.39 10.13
N THR A 379 -12.45 16.93 8.96
CA THR A 379 -13.35 16.86 7.81
C THR A 379 -12.58 16.51 6.54
N MET A 380 -13.23 15.73 5.69
CA MET A 380 -12.75 15.35 4.36
C MET A 380 -13.92 15.48 3.39
N ILE A 381 -13.78 16.29 2.36
CA ILE A 381 -14.78 16.47 1.30
C ILE A 381 -14.14 16.04 -0.01
N ASN A 382 -14.72 15.03 -0.66
CA ASN A 382 -14.35 14.58 -1.99
C ASN A 382 -15.47 14.93 -2.96
N SER A 383 -15.17 15.65 -4.03
CA SER A 383 -16.11 15.87 -5.13
C SER A 383 -15.57 15.29 -6.43
N MET A 384 -16.48 14.88 -7.31
CA MET A 384 -16.20 14.44 -8.67
C MET A 384 -17.28 15.00 -9.58
N GLU A 385 -16.89 15.88 -10.48
CA GLU A 385 -17.77 16.61 -11.38
C GLU A 385 -17.26 16.53 -12.82
N ASN A 386 -18.13 16.71 -13.81
CA ASN A 386 -17.71 16.93 -15.20
C ASN A 386 -18.37 18.15 -15.83
N ASP A 387 -17.84 18.59 -16.97
CA ASP A 387 -18.30 19.76 -17.73
C ASP A 387 -19.46 19.44 -18.72
N ALA A 388 -20.18 18.34 -18.53
CA ALA A 388 -21.28 17.98 -19.41
C ALA A 388 -22.48 18.93 -19.23
N SER A 389 -22.93 19.54 -20.34
CA SER A 389 -24.09 20.43 -20.36
C SER A 389 -25.43 19.70 -20.24
N SER A 390 -25.49 18.46 -20.73
CA SER A 390 -26.68 17.61 -20.64
C SER A 390 -26.66 16.79 -19.36
N ASP A 391 -27.77 16.84 -18.62
CA ASP A 391 -27.95 16.05 -17.40
C ASP A 391 -27.79 14.54 -17.63
N THR A 392 -27.98 14.02 -18.84
CA THR A 392 -27.79 12.59 -19.12
C THR A 392 -26.34 12.15 -18.90
N PHE A 393 -25.37 13.01 -19.21
CA PHE A 393 -23.94 12.71 -19.12
C PHE A 393 -23.25 13.38 -17.92
N ARG A 394 -23.97 14.23 -17.19
CA ARG A 394 -23.42 14.96 -16.04
C ARG A 394 -22.99 14.01 -14.93
N VAL A 395 -21.81 14.23 -14.38
CA VAL A 395 -21.31 13.61 -13.15
C VAL A 395 -21.23 14.72 -12.12
N ASP A 396 -21.78 14.49 -10.93
CA ASP A 396 -21.80 15.47 -9.84
C ASP A 396 -21.97 14.68 -8.53
N ASN A 397 -20.87 14.11 -8.07
CA ASN A 397 -20.83 13.30 -6.86
C ASN A 397 -20.08 14.04 -5.76
N ILE A 398 -20.63 14.05 -4.56
CA ILE A 398 -19.96 14.56 -3.37
C ILE A 398 -19.97 13.52 -2.27
N ASN A 399 -18.83 13.35 -1.61
CA ASN A 399 -18.67 12.52 -0.43
C ASN A 399 -17.99 13.31 0.68
N SER A 400 -18.73 13.60 1.74
CA SER A 400 -18.27 14.40 2.88
C SER A 400 -18.20 13.55 4.14
N THR A 401 -17.04 13.54 4.79
CA THR A 401 -16.82 12.85 6.06
C THR A 401 -16.49 13.88 7.14
N TYR A 402 -17.14 13.76 8.30
CA TYR A 402 -16.86 14.56 9.49
C TYR A 402 -16.58 13.63 10.65
N MET A 403 -15.55 13.95 11.42
CA MET A 403 -15.05 13.11 12.48
C MET A 403 -14.75 13.93 13.73
N ILE A 404 -15.19 13.44 14.88
CA ILE A 404 -14.84 13.95 16.20
C ILE A 404 -14.28 12.78 17.00
N ASN A 405 -13.09 12.93 17.55
CA ASN A 405 -12.48 11.97 18.45
C ASN A 405 -12.09 12.65 19.76
N ALA A 406 -12.42 12.02 20.87
CA ALA A 406 -11.94 12.35 22.19
C ALA A 406 -11.22 11.14 22.76
N THR A 407 -9.94 11.29 23.07
CA THR A 407 -9.15 10.26 23.75
C THR A 407 -8.68 10.82 25.08
N SER A 408 -9.08 10.18 26.17
CA SER A 408 -8.64 10.53 27.52
C SER A 408 -7.73 9.43 28.07
N GLN A 409 -6.52 9.78 28.49
CA GLN A 409 -5.59 8.88 29.16
C GLN A 409 -5.24 9.42 30.54
N PHE A 410 -5.50 8.62 31.57
CA PHE A 410 -5.24 8.99 32.95
C PHE A 410 -4.89 7.76 33.80
N LEU A 411 -4.41 8.00 35.02
CA LEU A 411 -4.13 6.95 35.98
C LEU A 411 -5.31 6.80 36.96
N MET A 412 -5.82 5.58 37.10
CA MET A 412 -6.76 5.19 38.14
C MET A 412 -6.13 4.05 38.94
N PHE A 413 -6.02 4.21 40.26
CA PHE A 413 -5.32 3.25 41.14
C PHE A 413 -3.89 2.91 40.68
N LYS A 414 -3.14 3.91 40.19
CA LYS A 414 -1.78 3.78 39.58
C LYS A 414 -1.74 2.93 38.30
N GLN A 415 -2.88 2.62 37.69
CA GLN A 415 -2.97 1.89 36.43
C GLN A 415 -3.53 2.77 35.32
N SER A 416 -2.97 2.62 34.12
CA SER A 416 -3.40 3.40 32.95
C SER A 416 -4.80 3.03 32.51
N GLN A 417 -5.64 4.06 32.35
CA GLN A 417 -6.96 4.00 31.76
C GLN A 417 -6.93 4.83 30.47
N VAL A 418 -7.44 4.26 29.39
CA VAL A 418 -7.63 4.97 28.12
C VAL A 418 -9.09 4.87 27.73
N ILE A 419 -9.74 6.01 27.56
CA ILE A 419 -11.13 6.10 27.08
C ILE A 419 -11.11 6.75 25.72
N VAL A 420 -11.74 6.12 24.74
CA VAL A 420 -11.92 6.68 23.39
C VAL A 420 -13.41 6.81 23.11
N LEU A 421 -13.80 8.02 22.68
CA LEU A 421 -15.11 8.30 22.11
C LEU A 421 -14.89 8.87 20.71
N SER A 422 -15.45 8.20 19.71
CA SER A 422 -15.33 8.60 18.32
C SER A 422 -16.70 8.66 17.66
N TYR A 423 -16.97 9.75 16.98
CA TYR A 423 -18.12 9.91 16.10
C TYR A 423 -17.63 10.24 14.70
N THR A 424 -18.08 9.49 13.71
CA THR A 424 -17.81 9.75 12.29
C THR A 424 -19.11 9.70 11.52
N THR A 425 -19.40 10.71 10.72
CA THR A 425 -20.53 10.71 9.78
C THR A 425 -20.01 10.93 8.36
N GLN A 426 -20.47 10.10 7.43
CA GLN A 426 -20.12 10.14 6.02
C GLN A 426 -21.39 10.29 5.19
N ASN A 427 -21.45 11.30 4.34
CA ASN A 427 -22.54 11.57 3.41
C ASN A 427 -22.04 11.40 2.00
N ALA A 428 -22.67 10.54 1.21
CA ALA A 428 -22.39 10.39 -0.22
C ALA A 428 -23.66 10.69 -1.03
N GLU A 429 -23.57 11.63 -1.97
CA GLU A 429 -24.69 12.11 -2.78
C GLU A 429 -24.29 12.20 -4.26
N ASP A 430 -25.26 11.94 -5.15
CA ASP A 430 -25.17 12.21 -6.60
C ASP A 430 -26.22 13.28 -6.94
N ASN A 431 -25.76 14.48 -7.23
CA ASN A 431 -26.60 15.65 -7.49
C ASN A 431 -27.21 15.65 -8.90
N ASN A 432 -26.84 14.68 -9.76
CA ASN A 432 -27.43 14.54 -11.08
C ASN A 432 -28.94 14.27 -10.97
N ILE A 433 -29.76 15.08 -11.66
CA ILE A 433 -31.23 15.01 -11.60
C ILE A 433 -31.82 13.62 -11.91
N PHE A 434 -31.18 12.82 -12.76
CA PHE A 434 -31.63 11.47 -13.12
C PHE A 434 -31.20 10.40 -12.11
N ARG A 435 -30.26 10.72 -11.22
CA ARG A 435 -29.70 9.80 -10.23
C ARG A 435 -29.89 10.25 -8.78
N LYS A 436 -30.64 11.34 -8.57
CA LYS A 436 -31.17 11.75 -7.27
C LYS A 436 -31.94 10.61 -6.59
N GLY A 437 -31.97 10.62 -5.26
CA GLY A 437 -32.64 9.58 -4.49
C GLY A 437 -31.72 8.42 -4.06
N ASN A 438 -30.41 8.50 -4.32
CA ASN A 438 -29.46 7.46 -3.92
C ASN A 438 -28.48 7.95 -2.85
N GLY A 439 -28.85 9.00 -2.09
CA GLY A 439 -28.05 9.50 -0.99
C GLY A 439 -27.80 8.42 0.06
N VAL A 440 -26.57 8.37 0.57
CA VAL A 440 -26.16 7.45 1.62
C VAL A 440 -25.53 8.25 2.75
N ASN A 441 -26.09 8.14 3.95
CA ASN A 441 -25.48 8.62 5.19
C ASN A 441 -25.03 7.42 6.03
N VAL A 442 -23.79 7.44 6.49
CA VAL A 442 -23.23 6.43 7.39
C VAL A 442 -22.72 7.10 8.64
N GLN A 443 -23.26 6.73 9.78
CA GLN A 443 -22.80 7.22 11.09
C GLN A 443 -22.15 6.08 11.87
N ASN A 444 -21.00 6.35 12.45
CA ASN A 444 -20.25 5.44 13.29
C ASN A 444 -20.03 6.10 14.64
N ILE A 445 -20.50 5.46 15.70
CA ILE A 445 -20.24 5.85 17.08
C ILE A 445 -19.45 4.72 17.72
N LEU A 446 -18.25 5.01 18.20
CA LEU A 446 -17.41 4.06 18.94
C LEU A 446 -17.18 4.61 20.35
N PHE A 447 -17.43 3.78 21.34
CA PHE A 447 -16.98 3.98 22.70
C PHE A 447 -16.12 2.79 23.12
N SER A 448 -14.89 3.04 23.53
CA SER A 448 -14.01 2.01 24.05
C SER A 448 -13.30 2.46 25.32
N VAL A 449 -13.07 1.50 26.20
CA VAL A 449 -12.29 1.69 27.43
C VAL A 449 -11.23 0.62 27.42
N THR A 450 -9.97 1.00 27.59
CA THR A 450 -8.87 0.07 27.88
C THR A 450 -8.37 0.34 29.29
N SER A 451 -8.60 -0.63 30.17
CA SER A 451 -8.24 -0.57 31.57
C SER A 451 -7.10 -1.54 31.83
N THR A 452 -5.95 -1.01 32.22
CA THR A 452 -4.91 -1.84 32.86
C THR A 452 -5.41 -2.14 34.27
N ILE A 453 -5.64 -3.41 34.59
CA ILE A 453 -6.11 -3.85 35.91
C ILE A 453 -4.90 -4.12 36.81
N THR A 454 -3.88 -4.77 36.25
CA THR A 454 -2.56 -4.96 36.85
C THR A 454 -1.50 -4.76 35.75
N PRO A 455 -0.20 -4.64 36.06
CA PRO A 455 0.84 -4.56 35.02
C PRO A 455 0.80 -5.72 34.01
N ASN A 456 0.20 -6.84 34.42
CA ASN A 456 0.10 -8.08 33.67
C ASN A 456 -1.27 -8.31 33.03
N TRP A 457 -2.29 -7.50 33.32
CA TRP A 457 -3.65 -7.75 32.82
C TRP A 457 -4.30 -6.45 32.38
N SER A 458 -4.84 -6.44 31.17
CA SER A 458 -5.70 -5.35 30.69
C SER A 458 -7.01 -5.90 30.14
N VAL A 459 -8.07 -5.12 30.28
CA VAL A 459 -9.38 -5.40 29.70
C VAL A 459 -9.80 -4.25 28.81
N SER A 460 -10.39 -4.58 27.66
CA SER A 460 -10.79 -3.59 26.65
C SER A 460 -12.20 -3.86 26.14
N PRO A 461 -13.26 -3.53 26.91
CA PRO A 461 -14.61 -3.47 26.37
C PRO A 461 -14.75 -2.33 25.37
N SER A 462 -15.52 -2.56 24.31
CA SER A 462 -15.93 -1.52 23.37
C SER A 462 -17.32 -1.82 22.82
N ILE A 463 -18.03 -0.75 22.49
CA ILE A 463 -19.29 -0.81 21.76
C ILE A 463 -19.22 0.12 20.57
N MET A 464 -19.70 -0.37 19.44
CA MET A 464 -19.78 0.38 18.19
C MET A 464 -21.19 0.31 17.64
N PHE A 465 -21.73 1.46 17.26
CA PHE A 465 -22.98 1.59 16.53
C PHE A 465 -22.70 2.12 15.14
N ASN A 466 -23.16 1.40 14.13
CA ASN A 466 -23.16 1.83 12.74
C ASN A 466 -24.62 2.02 12.31
N ILE A 467 -24.96 3.23 11.84
CA ILE A 467 -26.26 3.57 11.30
C ILE A 467 -26.05 3.89 9.83
N LEU A 468 -26.65 3.10 8.95
CA LEU A 468 -26.60 3.28 7.52
C LEU A 468 -28.00 3.72 7.07
N ASP A 469 -28.11 4.97 6.65
CA ASP A 469 -29.32 5.51 6.05
C ASP A 469 -29.14 5.62 4.54
N ILE A 470 -30.03 4.96 3.79
CA ILE A 470 -30.07 5.01 2.35
C ILE A 470 -31.45 5.51 1.97
N GLU A 471 -31.49 6.64 1.27
CA GLU A 471 -32.72 7.41 0.99
C GLU A 471 -33.88 6.56 0.43
N ARG A 472 -33.59 5.52 -0.37
CA ARG A 472 -34.59 4.63 -0.98
C ARG A 472 -34.84 3.30 -0.29
N THR A 473 -33.95 2.86 0.59
CA THR A 473 -34.09 1.56 1.27
C THR A 473 -34.38 1.69 2.76
N GLY A 474 -34.29 2.91 3.29
CA GLY A 474 -34.45 3.20 4.70
C GLY A 474 -33.16 2.97 5.48
N THR A 475 -33.30 3.08 6.79
CA THR A 475 -32.21 3.01 7.74
C THR A 475 -32.00 1.58 8.22
N THR A 476 -30.74 1.13 8.22
CA THR A 476 -30.32 -0.12 8.87
C THR A 476 -29.33 0.21 9.98
N SER A 477 -29.42 -0.53 11.09
CA SER A 477 -28.49 -0.37 12.20
C SER A 477 -27.72 -1.65 12.48
N THR A 478 -26.45 -1.50 12.81
CA THR A 478 -25.57 -2.58 13.26
C THR A 478 -24.94 -2.17 14.57
N SER A 479 -25.04 -3.05 15.56
CA SER A 479 -24.40 -2.88 16.86
C SER A 479 -23.34 -3.96 17.02
N THR A 480 -22.14 -3.56 17.44
CA THR A 480 -21.03 -4.48 17.70
C THR A 480 -20.54 -4.28 19.12
N PHE A 481 -20.53 -5.34 19.90
CA PHE A 481 -19.90 -5.39 21.21
C PHE A 481 -18.59 -6.17 21.09
N ASN A 482 -17.49 -5.58 21.54
CA ASN A 482 -16.23 -6.31 21.68
C ASN A 482 -15.76 -6.30 23.12
N PHE A 483 -15.17 -7.41 23.53
CA PHE A 483 -14.49 -7.54 24.81
C PHE A 483 -13.17 -8.26 24.58
N ARG A 484 -12.07 -7.62 25.00
CA ARG A 484 -10.74 -8.23 24.96
C ARG A 484 -10.13 -8.29 26.34
N VAL A 485 -9.47 -9.39 26.64
CA VAL A 485 -8.61 -9.53 27.81
C VAL A 485 -7.20 -9.83 27.33
N ASN A 486 -6.25 -8.98 27.70
CA ASN A 486 -4.83 -9.21 27.48
C ASN A 486 -4.17 -9.62 28.78
N ASN A 487 -3.23 -10.53 28.68
CA ASN A 487 -2.42 -11.00 29.79
C ASN A 487 -0.94 -11.10 29.40
N LYS A 488 -0.06 -10.61 30.26
CA LYS A 488 1.39 -10.81 30.21
C LYS A 488 1.82 -11.62 31.43
N MET A 489 2.56 -12.71 31.22
CA MET A 489 3.06 -13.60 32.29
C MET A 489 4.54 -13.92 32.08
N PHE A 490 5.15 -14.54 33.10
CA PHE A 490 6.54 -15.00 33.08
C PHE A 490 7.53 -13.86 32.74
N ASN A 491 7.43 -12.73 33.45
CA ASN A 491 8.23 -11.53 33.19
C ASN A 491 8.13 -11.06 31.74
N ASN A 492 6.89 -10.97 31.23
CA ASN A 492 6.55 -10.58 29.86
C ASN A 492 6.99 -11.55 28.76
N LYS A 493 7.48 -12.76 29.09
CA LYS A 493 7.79 -13.78 28.08
C LYS A 493 6.54 -14.36 27.42
N LEU A 494 5.42 -14.46 28.13
CA LEU A 494 4.13 -14.87 27.56
C LEU A 494 3.23 -13.65 27.41
N SER A 495 2.68 -13.44 26.22
CA SER A 495 1.62 -12.47 25.96
C SER A 495 0.44 -13.20 25.32
N SER A 496 -0.70 -13.20 25.98
CA SER A 496 -1.93 -13.84 25.50
C SER A 496 -3.08 -12.84 25.45
N SER A 497 -3.94 -12.96 24.45
CA SER A 497 -5.14 -12.15 24.25
C SER A 497 -6.30 -13.06 23.89
N VAL A 498 -7.41 -12.91 24.59
CA VAL A 498 -8.70 -13.48 24.21
C VAL A 498 -9.61 -12.33 23.82
N ALA A 499 -10.26 -12.42 22.66
CA ALA A 499 -11.20 -11.44 22.17
C ALA A 499 -12.53 -12.11 21.81
N LEU A 500 -13.63 -11.49 22.24
CA LEU A 500 -14.99 -11.84 21.87
C LEU A 500 -15.60 -10.63 21.16
N GLY A 501 -16.09 -10.84 19.94
CA GLY A 501 -16.87 -9.87 19.19
C GLY A 501 -18.26 -10.44 18.94
N TYR A 502 -19.30 -9.66 19.22
CA TYR A 502 -20.67 -9.97 18.86
C TYR A 502 -21.25 -8.83 18.05
N THR A 503 -21.72 -9.15 16.84
CA THR A 503 -22.34 -8.17 15.95
C THR A 503 -23.77 -8.57 15.68
N ASN A 504 -24.68 -7.63 15.88
CA ASN A 504 -26.10 -7.79 15.60
C ASN A 504 -26.57 -6.68 14.64
N SER A 505 -27.09 -7.11 13.50
CA SER A 505 -27.74 -6.25 12.51
C SER A 505 -29.04 -6.88 12.02
N GLU A 506 -29.77 -6.15 11.18
CA GLU A 506 -30.97 -6.68 10.55
C GLU A 506 -30.72 -7.88 9.64
N SER A 507 -29.52 -8.04 9.07
CA SER A 507 -29.22 -9.09 8.09
C SER A 507 -28.33 -10.21 8.64
N ILE A 508 -27.54 -9.92 9.67
CA ILE A 508 -26.56 -10.86 10.22
C ILE A 508 -26.47 -10.77 11.74
N GLN A 509 -26.33 -11.93 12.35
CA GLN A 509 -25.81 -12.10 13.70
C GLN A 509 -24.49 -12.86 13.60
N SER A 510 -23.41 -12.28 14.12
CA SER A 510 -22.08 -12.87 14.03
C SER A 510 -21.41 -12.87 15.40
N THR A 511 -20.87 -14.02 15.79
CA THR A 511 -20.01 -14.15 16.98
C THR A 511 -18.62 -14.54 16.51
N VAL A 512 -17.61 -13.76 16.89
CA VAL A 512 -16.21 -14.02 16.59
C VAL A 512 -15.45 -14.21 17.90
N ILE A 513 -14.72 -15.31 17.99
CA ILE A 513 -13.84 -15.61 19.11
C ILE A 513 -12.41 -15.67 18.57
N GLY A 514 -11.54 -14.84 19.14
CA GLY A 514 -10.12 -14.80 18.83
C GLY A 514 -9.30 -15.20 20.05
N PHE A 515 -8.32 -16.07 19.86
CA PHE A 515 -7.28 -16.34 20.84
C PHE A 515 -5.93 -16.11 20.16
N THR A 516 -5.08 -15.30 20.77
CA THR A 516 -3.71 -15.08 20.32
C THR A 516 -2.78 -15.29 21.50
N SER A 517 -1.70 -16.03 21.32
CA SER A 517 -0.69 -16.24 22.35
C SER A 517 0.69 -16.22 21.71
N ALA A 518 1.63 -15.54 22.33
CA ALA A 518 3.03 -15.49 21.92
C ALA A 518 3.92 -15.75 23.14
N TYR A 519 4.85 -16.68 23.01
CA TYR A 519 5.77 -17.07 24.08
C TYR A 519 7.22 -16.99 23.60
N ALA A 520 8.02 -16.17 24.28
CA ALA A 520 9.47 -16.14 24.16
C ALA A 520 10.07 -17.30 24.98
N LEU A 521 10.36 -18.42 24.30
CA LEU A 521 11.01 -19.60 24.88
C LEU A 521 12.40 -19.23 25.41
N THR A 522 13.17 -18.50 24.60
CA THR A 522 14.49 -17.95 24.93
C THR A 522 14.56 -16.49 24.46
N SER A 523 15.72 -15.84 24.55
CA SER A 523 15.94 -14.53 23.91
C SER A 523 15.98 -14.61 22.38
N ALA A 524 16.25 -15.80 21.84
CA ALA A 524 16.35 -16.10 20.42
C ALA A 524 15.05 -16.71 19.87
N ASP A 525 14.37 -17.52 20.67
CA ASP A 525 13.26 -18.37 20.23
C ASP A 525 11.91 -17.85 20.69
N ALA A 526 10.97 -17.71 19.75
CA ALA A 526 9.60 -17.37 20.02
C ALA A 526 8.62 -18.28 19.26
N VAL A 527 7.52 -18.60 19.92
CA VAL A 527 6.37 -19.29 19.30
C VAL A 527 5.16 -18.38 19.40
N SER A 528 4.36 -18.31 18.34
CA SER A 528 3.06 -17.66 18.36
C SER A 528 1.97 -18.58 17.81
N PHE A 529 0.79 -18.45 18.40
CA PHE A 529 -0.40 -19.17 18.04
C PHE A 529 -1.57 -18.20 17.94
N ASN A 530 -2.32 -18.29 16.85
CA ASN A 530 -3.54 -17.53 16.63
C ASN A 530 -4.67 -18.49 16.24
N LEU A 531 -5.80 -18.37 16.91
CA LEU A 531 -7.03 -19.10 16.60
C LEU A 531 -8.16 -18.09 16.45
N ARG A 532 -8.90 -18.20 15.36
CA ARG A 532 -10.11 -17.43 15.10
C ARG A 532 -11.23 -18.36 14.71
N SER A 533 -12.36 -18.22 15.40
CA SER A 533 -13.60 -18.91 15.08
C SER A 533 -14.68 -17.86 14.88
N SER A 534 -15.44 -17.96 13.79
CA SER A 534 -16.61 -17.12 13.55
C SER A 534 -17.84 -17.96 13.25
N PHE A 535 -18.95 -17.61 13.90
CA PHE A 535 -20.24 -18.25 13.77
C PHE A 535 -21.20 -17.21 13.21
N ASN A 536 -21.74 -17.44 12.01
CA ASN A 536 -22.50 -16.44 11.27
C ASN A 536 -23.89 -16.97 10.95
N ASN A 537 -24.91 -16.31 11.52
CA ASN A 537 -26.32 -16.53 11.22
C ASN A 537 -26.81 -15.44 10.27
N LEU A 538 -27.34 -15.84 9.11
CA LEU A 538 -27.72 -14.95 8.02
C LEU A 538 -29.21 -15.12 7.72
N LYS A 539 -29.98 -14.03 7.72
CA LYS A 539 -31.43 -14.13 7.50
C LYS A 539 -31.84 -14.63 6.11
N ASN A 540 -31.02 -14.41 5.08
CA ASN A 540 -31.38 -14.59 3.67
C ASN A 540 -30.48 -15.57 2.90
N THR A 541 -29.53 -16.22 3.56
CA THR A 541 -28.58 -17.16 2.96
C THR A 541 -28.17 -18.21 3.99
N SER A 542 -27.55 -19.30 3.57
CA SER A 542 -27.06 -20.33 4.48
C SER A 542 -26.06 -19.78 5.49
N ASP A 543 -26.32 -20.11 6.76
CA ASP A 543 -25.41 -19.94 7.89
C ASP A 543 -24.09 -20.64 7.61
N PHE A 544 -23.01 -20.12 8.19
CA PHE A 544 -21.70 -20.73 8.05
C PHE A 544 -20.82 -20.49 9.28
N ASN A 545 -19.98 -21.48 9.55
CA ASN A 545 -18.95 -21.40 10.58
C ASN A 545 -17.59 -21.49 9.92
N GLU A 546 -16.68 -20.62 10.33
CA GLU A 546 -15.34 -20.53 9.77
C GLU A 546 -14.32 -20.56 10.91
N HIS A 547 -13.31 -21.43 10.77
CA HIS A 547 -12.25 -21.64 11.75
C HIS A 547 -10.90 -21.51 11.06
N LYS A 548 -10.02 -20.73 11.67
CA LYS A 548 -8.65 -20.53 11.22
C LYS A 548 -7.71 -20.66 12.41
N ALA A 549 -6.67 -21.47 12.27
CA ALA A 549 -5.58 -21.55 13.22
C ALA A 549 -4.26 -21.26 12.49
N ASN A 550 -3.38 -20.48 13.10
CA ASN A 550 -2.04 -20.22 12.62
C ASN A 550 -1.04 -20.48 13.76
N PHE A 551 0.04 -21.16 13.44
CA PHE A 551 1.16 -21.40 14.34
C PHE A 551 2.43 -20.92 13.66
N THR A 552 3.25 -20.15 14.38
CA THR A 552 4.54 -19.67 13.90
C THR A 552 5.61 -19.94 14.95
N TYR A 553 6.74 -20.44 14.51
CA TYR A 553 7.99 -20.47 15.29
C TYR A 553 9.02 -19.59 14.60
N THR A 554 9.71 -18.76 15.38
CA THR A 554 10.78 -17.88 14.92
C THR A 554 12.00 -18.05 15.84
N HIS A 555 13.17 -18.19 15.23
CA HIS A 555 14.47 -18.24 15.87
C HIS A 555 15.32 -17.08 15.35
N LYS A 556 15.83 -16.25 16.26
CA LYS A 556 16.81 -15.19 15.99
C LYS A 556 18.19 -15.66 16.41
N PHE A 557 19.19 -15.45 15.58
CA PHE A 557 20.58 -15.81 15.86
C PHE A 557 21.51 -14.63 15.60
#